data_AF-C3U4P1-F1
#
_entry.id   AF-C3U4P1-F1
#
_cell.length_a   1.000
_cell.length_b   1.000
_cell.length_c   1.000
_cell.angle_alpha   90.00
_cell.angle_beta   90.00
_cell.angle_gamma   90.00
#
_symmetry.space_group_name_H-M   'P 1'
#
loop_
_entity.id
_entity.type
_entity.pdbx_description
1 polymer ?
#
loop_
_entity_poly.entity_id
_entity_poly.type
_entity_poly.pdbx_seq_one_letter_code
_entity_poly.pdbx_strand_id
1 'polypeptide(L)' 'ELANAEAWWYKPEYIINELNINSVITTPCHEEILPINAWTTQRPYTLRGYAYSGG' A
#
# COMPACT_ATOMS: atom_id res chain seq x y z
N GLU A 1 30.36 4.50 -3.18
CA GLU A 1 31.63 3.81 -2.81
C GLU A 1 31.45 2.80 -1.68
N LEU A 2 30.81 3.16 -0.55
CA LEU A 2 30.54 2.23 0.57
C LEU A 2 29.81 0.94 0.16
N ALA A 3 28.78 1.05 -0.70
CA ALA A 3 28.03 -0.09 -1.22
C ALA A 3 28.93 -1.16 -1.85
N ASN A 4 29.95 -0.72 -2.59
CA ASN A 4 30.90 -1.61 -3.25
C ASN A 4 31.99 -2.08 -2.27
N ALA A 5 32.50 -1.20 -1.40
CA ALA A 5 33.50 -1.53 -0.40
C ALA A 5 33.02 -2.63 0.57
N GLU A 6 31.73 -2.63 0.89
CA GLU A 6 31.11 -3.60 1.81
C GLU A 6 30.29 -4.68 1.08
N ALA A 7 30.45 -4.80 -0.25
CA ALA A 7 29.80 -5.82 -1.09
C ALA A 7 28.27 -5.94 -0.90
N TRP A 8 27.57 -4.84 -0.64
CA TRP A 8 26.13 -4.83 -0.30
C TRP A 8 25.24 -5.52 -1.33
N TRP A 9 25.60 -5.45 -2.61
CA TRP A 9 24.83 -6.05 -3.71
C TRP A 9 24.83 -7.58 -3.71
N TYR A 10 25.73 -8.22 -2.96
CA TYR A 10 25.91 -9.67 -2.93
C TYR A 10 25.52 -10.30 -1.59
N LYS A 11 25.06 -9.48 -0.63
CA LYS A 11 24.61 -9.95 0.68
C LYS A 11 23.24 -10.63 0.55
N PRO A 12 23.12 -11.95 0.77
CA PRO A 12 21.88 -12.69 0.54
C PRO A 12 20.71 -12.20 1.38
N GLU A 13 20.98 -11.62 2.55
CA GLU A 13 19.98 -11.17 3.52
C GLU A 13 19.17 -9.96 3.02
N TYR A 14 19.68 -9.25 2.01
CA TYR A 14 19.03 -8.08 1.41
C TYR A 14 18.43 -8.39 0.03
N ILE A 15 18.52 -9.64 -0.43
CA ILE A 15 17.81 -10.08 -1.63
C ILE A 15 16.33 -10.22 -1.27
N ILE A 16 15.49 -9.43 -1.95
CA ILE A 16 14.04 -9.50 -1.80
C ILE A 16 13.53 -10.68 -2.65
N ASN A 17 13.16 -11.77 -1.98
CA ASN A 17 12.62 -12.97 -2.65
C ASN A 17 11.09 -12.95 -2.66
N GLU A 18 10.49 -12.78 -1.47
CA GLU A 18 9.04 -12.72 -1.30
C GLU A 18 8.57 -11.28 -1.13
N LEU A 19 7.37 -10.99 -1.64
CA LEU A 19 6.70 -9.73 -1.39
C LEU A 19 6.34 -9.60 0.09
N ASN A 20 6.45 -8.37 0.62
CA ASN A 20 5.94 -8.06 1.94
C ASN A 20 4.41 -8.02 1.97
N ILE A 21 3.84 -8.15 3.17
CA ILE A 21 2.42 -7.91 3.41
C ILE A 21 2.15 -6.41 3.23
N ASN A 22 1.17 -6.08 2.40
CA ASN A 22 0.74 -4.71 2.17
C ASN A 22 -0.75 -4.65 1.85
N SER A 23 -1.33 -3.46 2.02
CA SER A 23 -2.70 -3.17 1.63
C SER A 23 -2.82 -1.76 1.05
N VAL A 24 -3.85 -1.58 0.23
CA VAL A 24 -4.11 -0.33 -0.49
C VAL A 24 -5.60 -0.03 -0.41
N ILE A 25 -5.93 1.22 -0.06
CA ILE A 25 -7.29 1.75 -0.21
C ILE A 25 -7.45 2.25 -1.65
N THR A 26 -8.48 1.77 -2.34
CA THR A 26 -8.82 2.18 -3.72
C THR A 26 -10.05 3.06 -3.80
N THR A 27 -10.80 3.18 -2.70
CA THR A 27 -12.01 4.01 -2.61
C THR A 27 -12.15 4.50 -1.16
N PRO A 28 -12.12 5.82 -0.92
CA PRO A 28 -12.11 6.92 -1.90
C PRO A 28 -10.80 7.05 -2.69
N CYS A 29 -10.89 7.61 -3.90
CA CYS A 29 -9.71 7.93 -4.72
C CYS A 29 -8.93 9.11 -4.12
N HIS A 30 -7.69 9.31 -4.56
CA HIS A 30 -6.92 10.49 -4.21
C HIS A 30 -7.69 11.75 -4.59
N GLU A 31 -7.85 12.68 -3.64
CA GLU A 31 -8.62 13.92 -3.76
C GLU A 31 -10.13 13.75 -4.04
N GLU A 32 -10.70 12.56 -3.82
CA GLU A 32 -12.16 12.40 -3.85
C GLU A 32 -12.80 13.10 -2.65
N ILE A 33 -13.74 14.02 -2.94
CA ILE A 33 -14.49 14.75 -1.91
C ILE A 33 -15.79 14.01 -1.64
N LEU A 34 -16.00 13.60 -0.39
CA LEU A 34 -17.25 13.02 0.09
C LEU A 34 -18.11 14.11 0.76
N PRO A 35 -19.14 14.64 0.08
CA PRO A 35 -19.98 15.69 0.67
C PRO A 35 -20.82 15.11 1.81
N ILE A 36 -20.88 15.83 2.94
CA ILE A 36 -21.68 15.45 4.11
C ILE A 36 -22.95 16.30 4.13
N ASN A 37 -24.10 15.70 3.82
CA ASN A 37 -25.40 16.37 3.80
C ASN A 37 -26.55 15.39 4.10
N ALA A 38 -27.77 15.92 4.21
CA ALA A 38 -28.95 15.16 4.59
C ALA A 38 -29.29 13.96 3.67
N TRP A 39 -28.74 13.90 2.45
CA TRP A 39 -28.90 12.78 1.52
C TRP A 39 -27.76 11.78 1.64
N THR A 40 -26.50 12.24 1.69
CA THR A 40 -25.33 11.34 1.76
C THR A 40 -25.20 10.66 3.11
N THR A 41 -25.70 11.25 4.19
CA THR A 41 -25.73 10.62 5.51
C THR A 41 -26.80 9.53 5.63
N GLN A 42 -27.68 9.34 4.63
CA GLN A 42 -28.70 8.29 4.66
C GLN A 42 -28.14 6.91 4.30
N ARG A 43 -26.94 6.85 3.71
CA ARG A 43 -26.31 5.59 3.30
C ARG A 43 -24.82 5.60 3.65
N PRO A 44 -24.28 4.46 4.12
CA PRO A 44 -22.86 4.36 4.37
C PRO A 44 -22.07 4.46 3.06
N TYR A 45 -20.89 5.06 3.13
CA TYR A 45 -19.91 5.01 2.06
C TYR A 45 -19.05 3.75 2.21
N THR A 46 -19.05 2.89 1.19
CA THR A 46 -18.28 1.65 1.22
C THR A 46 -16.83 1.92 0.83
N LEU A 47 -15.93 1.86 1.81
CA LEU A 47 -14.48 1.84 1.54
C LEU A 47 -14.12 0.53 0.84
N ARG A 48 -13.20 0.62 -0.11
CA ARG A 48 -12.69 -0.54 -0.84
C ARG A 48 -11.17 -0.47 -0.93
N GLY A 49 -10.58 -1.64 -1.10
CA GLY A 49 -9.16 -1.81 -1.19
C GLY A 49 -8.80 -3.25 -1.51
N TYR A 50 -7.52 -3.52 -1.58
CA TYR A 50 -6.99 -4.87 -1.67
C TYR A 50 -5.80 -5.02 -0.73
N ALA A 51 -5.49 -6.26 -0.37
CA ALA A 51 -4.31 -6.62 0.40
C ALA A 51 -3.60 -7.77 -0.31
N TYR A 52 -2.28 -7.84 -0.14
CA TYR A 52 -1.44 -8.88 -0.70
C TYR A 52 -0.32 -9.25 0.26
N SER A 53 0.28 -10.42 0.03
CA SER A 53 1.48 -10.92 0.69
C SER A 53 2.29 -11.76 -0.31
N GLY A 54 3.59 -11.96 -0.07
CA GLY A 54 4.43 -12.91 -0.79
C GLY A 54 4.32 -14.33 -0.24
N GLY A 55 4.47 -15.32 -1.12
CA GLY A 55 4.20 -16.75 -0.88
C GLY A 55 3.25 -17.33 -1.92
#